data_AF-A0A850SP17-F1
#
_entry.id   AF-A0A850SP17-F1
#
_cell.length_a   1.000
_cell.length_b   1.000
_cell.length_c   1.000
_cell.angle_alpha   90.00
_cell.angle_beta   90.00
_cell.angle_gamma   90.00
#
_symmetry.space_group_name_H-M   'P 1'
#
loop_
_entity.id
_entity.type
_entity.pdbx_description
1 polymer ?
#
loop_
_entity_poly.entity_id
_entity_poly.type
_entity_poly.pdbx_seq_one_letter_code
_entity_poly.pdbx_strand_id
1 'polypeptide(L)'
;MNRWITKRIATASWRGFFVWFVLWFGYNWWAFNMASPWTRALQGGGGKLPETQPGFPPIEPQRSLDALAAANATGDYILWQALDFPYAIGNLFVISIAIALALKATRLEKSLLRFLLVLPPLYVVSEIVENSLVAAFAARIIAPGEA
;
A
#
# COMPACT_ATOMS: atom_id res chain seq x y z
N MET A 1 -11.02 15.84 13.46
CA MET A 1 -11.62 14.70 12.73
C MET A 1 -12.99 15.03 12.11
N ASN A 2 -14.01 15.41 12.90
CA ASN A 2 -15.38 15.58 12.39
C ASN A 2 -15.52 16.65 11.27
N ARG A 3 -14.83 17.81 11.41
CA ARG A 3 -14.78 18.86 10.36
C ARG A 3 -14.14 18.36 9.05
N TRP A 4 -13.13 17.51 9.14
CA TRP A 4 -12.44 16.95 7.96
C TRP A 4 -13.35 15.97 7.20
N ILE A 5 -14.01 15.05 7.92
CA ILE A 5 -14.95 14.09 7.34
C ILE A 5 -16.07 14.82 6.58
N THR A 6 -16.71 15.80 7.22
CA THR A 6 -17.76 16.59 6.59
C THR A 6 -17.27 17.30 5.33
N LYS A 7 -16.07 17.90 5.37
CA LYS A 7 -15.47 18.55 4.20
C LYS A 7 -15.23 17.55 3.07
N ARG A 8 -14.66 16.38 3.38
CA ARG A 8 -14.39 15.32 2.38
C ARG A 8 -15.66 14.84 1.71
N ILE A 9 -16.71 14.58 2.47
CA ILE A 9 -18.03 14.23 1.93
C ILE A 9 -18.51 15.36 1.01
N ALA A 10 -18.55 16.60 1.50
CA ALA A 10 -19.04 17.75 0.73
C ALA A 10 -18.31 17.95 -0.61
N THR A 11 -16.99 17.80 -0.64
CA THR A 11 -16.17 18.00 -1.84
C THR A 11 -16.10 16.79 -2.78
N ALA A 12 -16.55 15.62 -2.35
CA ALA A 12 -16.49 14.41 -3.17
C ALA A 12 -17.35 14.58 -4.44
N SER A 13 -16.77 14.23 -5.59
CA SER A 13 -17.41 14.33 -6.90
C SER A 13 -16.97 13.17 -7.79
N TRP A 14 -17.83 12.77 -8.72
CA TRP A 14 -17.51 11.75 -9.72
C TRP A 14 -16.30 12.15 -10.58
N ARG A 15 -16.16 13.43 -10.95
CA ARG A 15 -14.97 13.93 -11.67
C ARG A 15 -13.70 13.68 -10.88
N GLY A 16 -13.69 14.01 -9.59
CA GLY A 16 -12.55 13.74 -8.72
C GLY A 16 -12.25 12.25 -8.61
N PHE A 17 -13.29 11.42 -8.48
CA PHE A 17 -13.15 9.96 -8.47
C PHE A 17 -12.48 9.44 -9.74
N PHE A 18 -12.99 9.81 -10.92
CA PHE A 18 -12.45 9.33 -12.20
C PHE A 18 -11.01 9.76 -12.42
N VAL A 19 -10.66 11.01 -12.09
CA VAL A 19 -9.26 11.48 -12.21
C VAL A 19 -8.33 10.63 -11.35
N TRP A 20 -8.66 10.45 -10.07
CA TRP A 20 -7.83 9.64 -9.17
C TRP A 20 -7.82 8.16 -9.54
N PHE A 21 -8.96 7.62 -9.99
CA PHE A 21 -9.06 6.24 -10.44
C PHE A 21 -8.19 5.99 -11.66
N VAL A 22 -8.22 6.85 -12.68
CA VAL A 22 -7.38 6.70 -13.88
C VAL A 22 -5.90 6.83 -13.55
N LEU A 23 -5.52 7.80 -12.70
CA LEU A 23 -4.13 7.94 -12.25
C LEU A 23 -3.65 6.70 -11.49
N TRP A 24 -4.45 6.23 -10.53
CA TRP A 24 -4.13 5.03 -9.75
C TRP A 24 -4.10 3.78 -10.63
N PHE A 25 -5.09 3.58 -11.50
CA PHE A 25 -5.14 2.45 -12.41
C PHE A 25 -3.96 2.43 -13.38
N GLY A 26 -3.62 3.59 -13.97
CA GLY A 26 -2.46 3.72 -14.85
C GLY A 26 -1.14 3.44 -14.13
N TYR A 27 -1.01 3.93 -12.89
CA TYR A 27 0.14 3.62 -12.03
C TYR A 27 0.26 2.12 -11.76
N ASN A 28 -0.84 1.47 -11.34
CA ASN A 28 -0.85 0.01 -11.11
C ASN A 28 -0.51 -0.76 -12.38
N TRP A 29 -1.11 -0.39 -13.49
CA TRP A 29 -0.81 -1.00 -14.77
C TRP A 29 0.68 -0.94 -15.09
N TRP A 30 1.32 0.22 -14.91
CA TRP A 30 2.77 0.36 -15.10
C TRP A 30 3.59 -0.42 -14.06
N ALA A 31 3.22 -0.35 -12.78
CA ALA A 31 3.96 -0.97 -11.69
C ALA A 31 3.89 -2.51 -11.73
N PHE A 32 2.83 -3.08 -12.29
CA PHE A 32 2.61 -4.53 -12.35
C PHE A 32 2.80 -5.13 -13.75
N ASN A 33 3.06 -4.33 -14.79
CA ASN A 33 3.28 -4.83 -16.14
C ASN A 33 4.72 -4.62 -16.62
N MET A 34 5.32 -5.68 -17.16
CA MET A 34 6.70 -5.82 -17.69
C MET A 34 7.86 -5.33 -16.80
N ALA A 35 8.65 -6.29 -16.31
CA ALA A 35 9.97 -6.07 -15.69
C ALA A 35 10.00 -4.88 -14.71
N SER A 36 8.98 -4.73 -13.87
CA SER A 36 9.01 -3.76 -12.78
C SER A 36 9.90 -4.26 -11.65
N PRO A 37 10.36 -3.37 -10.74
CA PRO A 37 11.11 -3.77 -9.55
C PRO A 37 10.39 -4.87 -8.75
N TRP A 38 9.06 -4.81 -8.66
CA TRP A 38 8.26 -5.86 -8.03
C TRP A 38 8.41 -7.21 -8.73
N THR A 39 8.22 -7.27 -10.05
CA THR A 39 8.32 -8.56 -10.78
C THR A 39 9.70 -9.19 -10.67
N ARG A 40 10.77 -8.37 -10.71
CA ARG A 40 12.16 -8.84 -10.57
C ARG A 40 12.45 -9.30 -9.15
N ALA A 41 12.00 -8.55 -8.14
CA ALA A 41 12.12 -8.94 -6.74
C ALA A 41 11.35 -10.25 -6.46
N LEU A 42 10.11 -10.36 -6.91
CA LEU A 42 9.30 -11.56 -6.74
C LEU A 42 9.96 -12.78 -7.39
N GLN A 43 10.51 -12.62 -8.61
CA GLN A 43 11.25 -13.69 -9.28
C GLN A 43 12.52 -14.06 -8.52
N GLY A 44 13.30 -13.08 -8.06
CA GLY A 44 14.51 -13.30 -7.26
C GLY A 44 14.25 -13.96 -5.90
N GLY A 45 13.09 -13.68 -5.29
CA GLY A 45 12.61 -14.33 -4.07
C GLY A 45 11.96 -15.70 -4.30
N GLY A 46 11.99 -16.25 -5.52
CA GLY A 46 11.42 -17.57 -5.81
C GLY A 46 9.89 -17.61 -5.79
N GLY A 47 9.24 -16.51 -6.18
CA GLY A 47 7.78 -16.35 -6.13
C GLY A 47 7.24 -15.95 -4.76
N LYS A 48 8.13 -15.57 -3.83
CA LYS A 48 7.81 -15.24 -2.45
C LYS A 48 8.58 -14.01 -2.02
N LEU A 49 7.89 -13.06 -1.39
CA LEU A 49 8.46 -11.91 -0.71
C LEU A 49 8.16 -11.99 0.80
N PRO A 50 8.97 -11.35 1.66
CA PRO A 50 8.77 -11.35 3.12
C PRO A 50 7.32 -11.09 3.57
N GLU A 51 6.63 -10.13 2.95
CA GLU A 51 5.25 -9.70 3.25
C GLU A 51 4.17 -10.68 2.73
N THR A 52 4.52 -11.56 1.80
CA THR A 52 3.57 -12.49 1.15
C THR A 52 3.50 -13.87 1.81
N GLN A 53 4.32 -14.14 2.83
CA GLN A 53 4.33 -15.44 3.50
C GLN A 53 3.31 -15.47 4.63
N PRO A 54 2.34 -16.42 4.61
CA PRO A 54 1.38 -16.57 5.68
C PRO A 54 2.03 -17.14 6.95
N GLY A 55 1.78 -16.47 8.07
CA GLY A 55 2.39 -16.78 9.36
C GLY A 55 3.73 -16.07 9.51
N PHE A 56 4.09 -15.72 10.74
CA PHE A 56 5.39 -15.15 11.09
C PHE A 56 6.34 -16.20 11.68
N PRO A 57 6.74 -17.30 10.97
CA PRO A 57 7.84 -18.10 11.48
C PRO A 57 9.09 -17.21 11.56
N PRO A 58 9.84 -17.22 12.67
CA PRO A 58 10.95 -16.29 12.91
C PRO A 58 12.01 -16.22 11.80
N ILE A 59 12.13 -17.28 10.99
CA ILE A 59 13.20 -17.45 9.99
C ILE A 59 12.72 -17.18 8.55
N GLU A 60 11.43 -17.25 8.25
CA GLU A 60 10.93 -17.15 6.86
C GLU A 60 11.16 -15.77 6.20
N PRO A 61 11.02 -14.63 6.91
CA PRO A 61 11.39 -13.33 6.37
C PRO A 61 12.89 -13.26 6.00
N GLN A 62 13.76 -13.80 6.84
CA GLN A 62 15.20 -13.83 6.58
C GLN A 62 15.54 -14.71 5.38
N ARG A 63 14.93 -15.90 5.25
CA ARG A 63 15.11 -16.77 4.08
C ARG A 63 14.72 -16.09 2.78
N SER A 64 13.62 -15.32 2.80
CA SER A 64 13.17 -14.56 1.63
C SER A 64 14.17 -13.44 1.27
N LEU A 65 14.74 -12.76 2.27
CA LEU A 65 15.82 -11.79 2.04
C LEU A 65 17.10 -12.42 1.51
N ASP A 66 17.49 -13.58 2.03
CA ASP A 66 18.69 -14.29 1.59
C ASP A 66 18.54 -14.75 0.12
N ALA A 67 17.33 -15.21 -0.27
CA ALA A 67 17.01 -15.53 -1.66
C ALA A 67 17.12 -14.30 -2.57
N LEU A 68 16.56 -13.16 -2.14
CA LEU A 68 16.68 -11.89 -2.84
C LEU A 68 18.15 -11.46 -3.01
N ALA A 69 18.98 -11.62 -1.97
CA ALA A 69 20.40 -11.31 -2.02
C ALA A 69 21.16 -12.25 -2.97
N ALA A 70 20.89 -13.56 -2.92
CA ALA A 70 21.50 -14.54 -3.82
C ALA A 70 21.16 -14.28 -5.30
N ALA A 71 19.97 -13.74 -5.57
CA ALA A 71 19.51 -13.35 -6.90
C ALA A 71 19.91 -11.93 -7.32
N ASN A 72 20.65 -11.18 -6.48
CA ASN A 72 20.99 -9.77 -6.69
C ASN A 72 19.76 -8.86 -6.91
N ALA A 73 18.64 -9.18 -6.25
CA ALA A 73 17.34 -8.51 -6.39
C ALA A 73 16.96 -7.63 -5.19
N THR A 74 17.81 -7.50 -4.18
CA THR A 74 17.54 -6.68 -2.97
C THR A 74 17.29 -5.21 -3.31
N GLY A 75 18.00 -4.64 -4.29
CA GLY A 75 17.79 -3.25 -4.71
C GLY A 75 16.42 -3.02 -5.37
N ASP A 76 15.97 -3.99 -6.18
CA ASP A 76 14.63 -3.97 -6.77
C ASP A 76 13.55 -4.09 -5.71
N TYR A 77 13.78 -4.92 -4.69
CA TYR A 77 12.88 -5.07 -3.56
C TYR A 77 12.74 -3.77 -2.75
N ILE A 78 13.85 -3.12 -2.39
CA ILE A 78 13.82 -1.83 -1.67
C ILE A 78 13.13 -0.74 -2.52
N LEU A 79 13.43 -0.70 -3.83
CA LEU A 79 12.78 0.24 -4.73
C LEU A 79 11.27 -0.02 -4.83
N TRP A 80 10.84 -1.29 -4.83
CA TRP A 80 9.43 -1.64 -4.78
C TRP A 80 8.74 -1.11 -3.51
N GLN A 81 9.34 -1.27 -2.33
CA GLN A 81 8.78 -0.72 -1.08
C GLN A 81 8.56 0.80 -1.16
N ALA A 82 9.46 1.52 -1.84
CA ALA A 82 9.30 2.95 -2.08
C ALA A 82 8.21 3.29 -3.14
N LEU A 83 8.06 2.42 -4.14
CA LEU A 83 7.02 2.57 -5.17
C LEU A 83 5.63 2.25 -4.63
N ASP A 84 5.53 1.49 -3.55
CA ASP A 84 4.25 1.20 -2.93
C ASP A 84 3.61 2.42 -2.21
N PHE A 85 4.39 3.46 -1.88
CA PHE A 85 3.83 4.72 -1.36
C PHE A 85 2.86 5.41 -2.34
N PRO A 86 3.21 5.64 -3.63
CA PRO A 86 2.25 6.06 -4.64
C PRO A 86 0.98 5.20 -4.72
N TYR A 87 1.11 3.87 -4.56
CA TYR A 87 -0.03 2.95 -4.56
C TYR A 87 -0.96 3.22 -3.37
N ALA A 88 -0.40 3.31 -2.15
CA ALA A 88 -1.15 3.67 -0.93
C ALA A 88 -1.85 5.03 -1.06
N ILE A 89 -1.19 6.04 -1.65
CA ILE A 89 -1.79 7.36 -1.90
C ILE A 89 -2.95 7.26 -2.91
N GLY A 90 -2.80 6.49 -3.98
CA GLY A 90 -3.89 6.26 -4.93
C GLY A 90 -5.11 5.61 -4.25
N ASN A 91 -4.87 4.56 -3.45
CA ASN A 91 -5.90 3.92 -2.64
C ASN A 91 -6.59 4.89 -1.68
N LEU A 92 -5.83 5.74 -0.99
CA LEU A 92 -6.37 6.79 -0.12
C LEU A 92 -7.40 7.64 -0.84
N PHE A 93 -7.07 8.17 -2.01
CA PHE A 93 -7.94 9.08 -2.72
C PHE A 93 -9.14 8.35 -3.33
N VAL A 94 -8.92 7.24 -4.03
CA VAL A 94 -9.99 6.49 -4.71
C VAL A 94 -11.01 5.97 -3.70
N ILE A 95 -10.56 5.26 -2.65
CA ILE A 95 -11.43 4.66 -1.65
C ILE A 95 -12.13 5.75 -0.82
N SER A 96 -11.42 6.81 -0.41
CA SER A 96 -12.05 7.91 0.34
C SER A 96 -13.15 8.60 -0.48
N ILE A 97 -12.91 8.85 -1.77
CA ILE A 97 -13.90 9.50 -2.64
C ILE A 97 -15.07 8.55 -2.88
N ALA A 98 -14.82 7.25 -3.10
CA ALA A 98 -15.87 6.24 -3.26
C ALA A 98 -16.79 6.15 -2.03
N ILE A 99 -16.21 6.04 -0.82
CA ILE A 99 -16.98 6.04 0.44
C ILE A 99 -17.79 7.33 0.57
N ALA A 100 -17.17 8.49 0.31
CA ALA A 100 -17.84 9.79 0.40
C ALA A 100 -19.00 9.94 -0.60
N LEU A 101 -18.83 9.45 -1.83
CA LEU A 101 -19.89 9.43 -2.85
C LEU A 101 -21.01 8.46 -2.46
N ALA A 102 -20.69 7.28 -1.93
CA ALA A 102 -21.67 6.31 -1.46
C ALA A 102 -22.50 6.87 -0.29
N LEU A 103 -21.86 7.55 0.67
CA LEU A 103 -22.55 8.22 1.78
C LEU A 103 -23.50 9.32 1.29
N LYS A 104 -23.11 10.09 0.27
CA LYS A 104 -23.98 11.09 -0.39
C LYS A 104 -25.16 10.45 -1.10
N ALA A 105 -24.90 9.43 -1.92
CA ALA A 105 -25.93 8.76 -2.70
C ALA A 105 -26.99 8.11 -1.81
N THR A 106 -26.58 7.61 -0.64
CA THR A 106 -27.47 6.97 0.34
C THR A 106 -28.02 7.91 1.42
N ARG A 107 -27.65 9.19 1.41
CA ARG A 107 -28.04 10.21 2.41
C ARG A 107 -27.65 9.85 3.85
N LEU A 108 -26.49 9.20 4.01
CA LEU A 108 -25.95 8.72 5.28
C LEU A 108 -24.85 9.63 5.85
N GLU A 109 -24.74 10.88 5.38
CA GLU A 109 -23.64 11.80 5.71
C GLU A 109 -23.59 12.18 7.20
N LYS A 110 -24.73 12.09 7.89
CA LYS A 110 -24.85 12.37 9.34
C LYS A 110 -24.76 11.10 10.21
N SER A 111 -24.76 9.91 9.60
CA SER A 111 -24.68 8.64 10.32
C SER A 111 -23.27 8.36 10.87
N LEU A 112 -23.14 7.36 11.73
CA LEU A 112 -21.84 6.88 12.20
C LEU A 112 -20.97 6.30 11.08
N LEU A 113 -21.55 5.84 9.96
CA LEU A 113 -20.81 5.26 8.84
C LEU A 113 -19.84 6.25 8.18
N ARG A 114 -20.01 7.56 8.39
CA ARG A 114 -19.04 8.56 7.91
C ARG A 114 -17.63 8.38 8.46
N PHE A 115 -17.48 7.69 9.60
CA PHE A 115 -16.17 7.38 10.18
C PHE A 115 -15.40 6.31 9.39
N LEU A 116 -16.05 5.60 8.45
CA LEU A 116 -15.35 4.74 7.48
C LEU A 116 -14.33 5.54 6.65
N LEU A 117 -14.50 6.86 6.50
CA LEU A 117 -13.52 7.73 5.85
C LEU A 117 -12.17 7.86 6.59
N VAL A 118 -12.08 7.35 7.83
CA VAL A 118 -10.82 7.27 8.58
C VAL A 118 -10.01 6.04 8.18
N LEU A 119 -10.64 5.00 7.63
CA LEU A 119 -9.96 3.76 7.27
C LEU A 119 -8.87 3.97 6.20
N PRO A 120 -9.10 4.71 5.10
CA PRO A 120 -8.06 4.87 4.09
C PRO A 120 -6.81 5.62 4.61
N PRO A 121 -6.91 6.71 5.40
CA PRO A 121 -5.75 7.31 6.06
C PRO A 121 -5.01 6.35 7.01
N LEU A 122 -5.74 5.54 7.80
CA LEU A 122 -5.12 4.56 8.68
C LEU A 122 -4.35 3.51 7.89
N TYR A 123 -4.96 2.99 6.82
CA TYR A 123 -4.33 2.06 5.89
C TYR A 123 -3.01 2.64 5.34
N VAL A 124 -3.00 3.88 4.86
CA VAL A 124 -1.77 4.51 4.33
C VAL A 124 -0.69 4.62 5.40
N VAL A 125 -1.05 4.98 6.63
CA VAL A 125 -0.06 5.06 7.73
C VAL A 125 0.50 3.68 8.04
N SER A 126 -0.34 2.64 8.04
CA SER A 126 0.09 1.25 8.22
C SER A 126 1.04 0.81 7.12
N GLU A 127 0.70 1.03 5.85
CA GLU A 127 1.57 0.75 4.69
C GLU A 127 2.90 1.50 4.79
N ILE A 128 2.87 2.78 5.19
CA ILE A 128 4.10 3.57 5.35
C ILE A 128 5.03 2.95 6.39
N VAL A 129 4.48 2.55 7.53
CA VAL A 129 5.25 1.94 8.62
C VAL A 129 5.77 0.57 8.21
N GLU A 130 4.91 -0.28 7.64
CA GLU A 130 5.25 -1.63 7.20
C GLU A 130 6.35 -1.61 6.14
N ASN A 131 6.15 -0.88 5.04
CA ASN A 131 7.10 -0.82 3.92
C ASN A 131 8.44 -0.23 4.35
N SER A 132 8.42 0.76 5.26
CA SER A 132 9.66 1.32 5.82
C SER A 132 10.42 0.30 6.68
N LEU A 133 9.72 -0.47 7.52
CA LEU A 133 10.33 -1.50 8.35
C LEU A 133 10.89 -2.64 7.49
N VAL A 134 10.13 -3.06 6.49
CA VAL A 134 10.52 -4.12 5.55
C VAL A 134 11.72 -3.70 4.69
N ALA A 135 11.74 -2.46 4.20
CA ALA A 135 12.89 -1.91 3.48
C ALA A 135 14.13 -1.78 4.39
N ALA A 136 13.96 -1.33 5.63
CA ALA A 136 15.05 -1.22 6.60
C ALA A 136 15.62 -2.60 6.99
N PHE A 137 14.76 -3.62 7.08
CA PHE A 137 15.14 -5.01 7.29
C PHE A 137 15.95 -5.55 6.10
N ALA A 138 15.47 -5.34 4.86
CA ALA A 138 16.18 -5.72 3.65
C ALA A 138 17.53 -5.01 3.48
N ALA A 139 17.62 -3.74 3.90
CA ALA A 139 18.84 -2.94 3.89
C ALA A 139 19.80 -3.28 5.04
N ARG A 140 19.46 -4.24 5.91
CA ARG A 140 20.23 -4.63 7.11
C ARG A 140 20.46 -3.47 8.11
N ILE A 141 19.56 -2.51 8.13
CA ILE A 141 19.57 -1.39 9.09
C ILE A 141 18.96 -1.84 10.42
N ILE A 142 17.99 -2.75 10.37
CA ILE A 142 17.31 -3.34 11.53
C ILE A 142 17.54 -4.85 11.49
N ALA A 143 17.90 -5.43 12.63
CA ALA A 143 18.06 -6.88 12.80
C ALA A 143 16.72 -7.53 13.21
N PRO A 144 16.50 -8.83 12.89
CA PRO A 144 15.35 -9.53 13.42
C PRO A 144 15.51 -9.64 14.94
N GLY A 145 14.42 -9.41 15.69
CA GLY A 145 14.43 -9.66 17.13
C GLY A 145 14.82 -11.11 17.39
N GLU A 146 15.70 -11.34 18.37
CA GLU A 146 16.20 -12.68 18.71
C GLU A 146 15.03 -13.69 18.85
N ALA A 147 15.19 -14.84 18.19
CA ALA A 147 14.22 -15.94 18.20
C ALA A 147 14.37 -16.81 19.44
#